data_AF-A0A933S0V0-F1
#
_entry.id   AF-A0A933S0V0-F1
#
_cell.length_a   1.000
_cell.length_b   1.000
_cell.length_c   1.000
_cell.angle_alpha   90.00
_cell.angle_beta   90.00
_cell.angle_gamma   90.00
#
_symmetry.space_group_name_H-M   'P 1'
#
loop_
_entity.id
_entity.type
_entity.pdbx_description
1 polymer ?
#
loop_
_entity_poly.entity_id
_entity_poly.type
_entity_poly.pdbx_seq_one_letter_code
_entity_poly.pdbx_strand_id
1 'polypeptide(L)'
;MPEKRKGSASDSSKRKPWVDPDDAPELTEEMLDRAVYCIDGKIVRRGRPPLGAQPKRSVTLRLDADVLAAYRALGAGWQSQINADLRKVRKLKKA
;
A
#
# COMPACT_ATOMS: atom_id res chain seq x y z
N MET A 1 -13.78 -51.36 65.12
CA MET A 1 -13.87 -50.67 63.81
C MET A 1 -15.28 -50.11 63.66
N PRO A 2 -15.45 -48.78 63.79
CA PRO A 2 -16.53 -48.10 63.06
C PRO A 2 -16.01 -46.90 62.24
N GLU A 3 -16.69 -46.66 61.14
CA GLU A 3 -16.25 -45.91 59.96
C GLU A 3 -16.41 -44.38 60.07
N LYS A 4 -15.66 -43.69 59.21
CA LYS A 4 -15.27 -42.27 59.23
C LYS A 4 -16.42 -41.25 59.19
N ARG A 5 -16.25 -40.17 59.96
CA ARG A 5 -16.90 -38.86 59.77
C ARG A 5 -16.23 -38.10 58.61
N LYS A 6 -16.98 -37.56 57.64
CA LYS A 6 -16.47 -36.54 56.70
C LYS A 6 -17.19 -35.21 56.95
N GLY A 7 -16.40 -34.19 57.29
CA GLY A 7 -16.83 -32.82 57.48
C GLY A 7 -16.92 -32.03 56.18
N SER A 8 -17.75 -30.99 56.22
CA SER A 8 -18.08 -30.03 55.17
C SER A 8 -16.92 -29.13 54.73
N ALA A 9 -17.05 -28.62 53.49
CA ALA A 9 -17.01 -27.21 53.09
C ALA A 9 -16.11 -26.92 51.89
N SER A 10 -16.69 -26.40 50.80
CA SER A 10 -16.64 -24.95 50.50
C SER A 10 -17.30 -24.68 49.15
N ASP A 11 -18.28 -23.79 49.19
CA ASP A 11 -19.04 -23.25 48.07
C ASP A 11 -18.11 -22.47 47.13
N SER A 12 -17.83 -23.03 45.95
CA SER A 12 -17.00 -22.37 44.93
C SER A 12 -17.85 -21.34 44.18
N SER A 13 -18.07 -20.21 44.84
CA SER A 13 -18.62 -18.97 44.29
C SER A 13 -18.08 -18.69 42.87
N LYS A 14 -19.00 -18.64 41.89
CA LYS A 14 -18.71 -18.38 40.48
C LYS A 14 -18.08 -16.99 40.30
N ARG A 15 -16.76 -16.92 40.09
CA ARG A 15 -16.10 -15.70 39.64
C ARG A 15 -15.97 -15.71 38.12
N LYS A 16 -16.45 -14.67 37.46
CA LYS A 16 -16.28 -14.50 36.00
C LYS A 16 -14.78 -14.36 35.70
N PRO A 17 -14.23 -15.04 34.69
CA PRO A 17 -12.84 -14.85 34.28
C PRO A 17 -12.63 -13.40 33.85
N TRP A 18 -11.55 -12.77 34.32
CA TRP A 18 -11.11 -11.47 33.82
C TRP A 18 -10.65 -11.64 32.37
N VAL A 19 -11.18 -10.83 31.48
CA VAL A 19 -10.77 -10.76 30.08
C VAL A 19 -9.72 -9.66 29.98
N ASP A 20 -8.55 -10.02 29.46
CA ASP A 20 -7.46 -9.08 29.26
C ASP A 20 -7.90 -8.02 28.24
N PRO A 21 -7.86 -6.71 28.56
CA PRO A 21 -8.19 -5.65 27.62
C PRO A 21 -7.28 -5.63 26.37
N ASP A 22 -6.11 -6.27 26.42
CA ASP A 22 -5.19 -6.43 25.29
C ASP A 22 -5.41 -7.75 24.51
N ASP A 23 -6.31 -8.63 24.94
CA ASP A 23 -6.70 -9.82 24.18
C ASP A 23 -7.55 -9.40 22.97
N ALA A 24 -6.89 -9.26 21.83
CA ALA A 24 -7.51 -8.82 20.60
C ALA A 24 -8.53 -9.87 20.12
N PRO A 25 -9.73 -9.45 19.67
CA PRO A 25 -10.70 -10.38 19.11
C PRO A 25 -10.11 -11.10 17.89
N GLU A 26 -10.54 -12.34 17.68
CA GLU A 26 -10.14 -13.09 16.49
C GLU A 26 -10.51 -12.33 15.21
N LEU A 27 -9.58 -12.35 14.25
CA LEU A 27 -9.74 -11.65 12.98
C LEU A 27 -10.75 -12.41 12.12
N THR A 28 -12.01 -11.96 12.08
CA THR A 28 -13.04 -12.61 11.28
C THR A 28 -12.86 -12.34 9.79
N GLU A 29 -13.40 -13.22 8.94
CA GLU A 29 -13.31 -13.09 7.48
C GLU A 29 -14.04 -11.83 6.97
N GLU A 30 -15.15 -11.46 7.60
CA GLU A 30 -15.87 -10.20 7.34
C GLU A 30 -15.03 -8.95 7.67
N MET A 31 -14.13 -9.05 8.66
CA MET A 31 -13.19 -7.98 9.00
C MET A 31 -12.06 -7.86 7.97
N LEU A 32 -11.62 -8.99 7.41
CA LEU A 32 -10.65 -9.02 6.31
C LEU A 32 -11.24 -8.45 5.02
N ASP A 33 -12.48 -8.80 4.70
CA ASP A 33 -13.16 -8.34 3.48
C ASP A 33 -13.31 -6.82 3.42
N ARG A 34 -13.54 -6.18 4.58
CA ARG A 34 -13.62 -4.71 4.69
C ARG A 34 -12.27 -4.03 4.96
N ALA A 35 -11.18 -4.79 5.08
CA ALA A 35 -9.89 -4.23 5.45
C ALA A 35 -9.33 -3.33 4.33
N VAL A 36 -8.90 -2.12 4.70
CA VAL A 36 -8.27 -1.16 3.78
C VAL A 36 -6.82 -0.94 4.20
N TYR A 37 -5.90 -1.05 3.24
CA TYR A 37 -4.49 -0.78 3.48
C TYR A 37 -4.26 0.72 3.67
N CYS A 38 -3.82 1.11 4.88
CA CYS A 38 -3.54 2.49 5.25
C CYS A 38 -2.13 2.62 5.85
N ILE A 39 -1.45 3.73 5.56
CA ILE A 39 -0.21 4.15 6.21
C ILE A 39 -0.49 5.52 6.81
N ASP A 40 -0.21 5.72 8.11
CA ASP A 40 -0.43 6.98 8.83
C ASP A 40 -1.85 7.56 8.67
N GLY A 41 -2.88 6.69 8.69
CA GLY A 41 -4.29 7.09 8.54
C GLY A 41 -4.71 7.46 7.13
N LYS A 42 -3.82 7.32 6.13
CA LYS A 42 -4.14 7.57 4.71
C LYS A 42 -4.32 6.24 3.97
N ILE A 43 -5.43 6.12 3.25
CA ILE A 43 -5.71 4.97 2.38
C ILE A 43 -4.68 4.94 1.25
N VAL A 44 -3.81 3.93 1.24
CA VAL A 44 -2.81 3.72 0.20
C VAL A 44 -3.35 2.69 -0.77
N ARG A 45 -3.75 3.13 -1.96
CA ARG A 45 -4.10 2.21 -3.05
C ARG A 45 -2.82 1.54 -3.55
N ARG A 46 -2.71 0.22 -3.35
CA ARG A 46 -1.62 -0.60 -3.90
C ARG A 46 -1.76 -0.64 -5.43
N GLY A 47 -0.78 -0.11 -6.17
CA GLY A 47 -0.76 -0.18 -7.63
C GLY A 47 0.10 0.90 -8.28
N ARG A 48 0.46 0.70 -9.56
CA ARG A 48 0.99 1.76 -10.42
C ARG A 48 -0.03 2.92 -10.43
N PRO A 49 0.39 4.20 -10.34
CA PRO A 49 -0.52 5.32 -10.53
C PRO A 49 -1.36 5.08 -11.78
N PRO A 50 -2.68 5.38 -11.76
CA PRO A 50 -3.49 5.21 -12.96
C PRO A 50 -2.77 5.91 -14.10
N LEU A 51 -2.44 5.16 -15.16
CA LEU A 51 -1.98 5.76 -16.41
C LEU A 51 -3.02 6.83 -16.72
N GLY A 52 -2.63 8.11 -16.65
CA GLY A 52 -3.56 9.20 -16.93
C GLY A 52 -4.23 9.00 -18.29
N ALA A 53 -5.27 9.78 -18.59
CA ALA A 53 -6.10 9.62 -19.79
C ALA A 53 -5.31 9.50 -21.12
N GLN A 54 -4.05 9.95 -21.16
CA GLN A 54 -3.13 9.75 -22.28
C GLN A 54 -1.74 9.29 -21.81
N PRO A 55 -1.46 7.97 -21.79
CA PRO A 55 -0.14 7.47 -21.43
C PRO A 55 0.90 7.71 -22.53
N LYS A 56 2.17 7.86 -22.12
CA LYS A 56 3.30 7.94 -23.05
C LYS A 56 3.38 6.63 -23.85
N ARG A 57 3.46 6.73 -25.18
CA ARG A 57 3.64 5.58 -26.07
C ARG A 57 5.12 5.45 -26.44
N SER A 58 5.65 4.24 -26.35
CA SER A 58 6.97 3.92 -26.88
C SER A 58 6.89 3.86 -28.39
N VAL A 59 7.74 4.62 -29.08
CA VAL A 59 7.86 4.62 -30.54
C VAL A 59 9.31 4.38 -30.92
N THR A 60 9.53 3.65 -32.01
CA THR A 60 10.86 3.48 -32.61
C THR A 60 11.10 4.63 -33.58
N LEU A 61 11.94 5.59 -33.20
CA LEU A 61 12.31 6.76 -34.00
C LEU A 61 13.84 6.79 -34.19
N ARG A 62 14.29 7.15 -35.39
CA ARG A 62 15.71 7.45 -35.64
C ARG A 62 15.92 8.96 -35.49
N LEU A 63 16.94 9.32 -34.73
CA LEU A 63 17.40 10.69 -34.52
C LEU A 63 18.83 10.80 -35.02
N ASP A 64 19.23 11.99 -35.43
CA ASP A 64 20.61 12.27 -35.79
C ASP A 64 21.55 12.04 -34.59
N ALA A 65 22.78 11.61 -34.88
CA ALA A 65 23.72 11.19 -33.85
C ALA A 65 24.18 12.35 -32.96
N ASP A 66 24.34 13.53 -33.55
CA ASP A 66 24.68 14.79 -32.87
C ASP A 66 23.57 15.24 -31.91
N VAL A 67 22.31 15.16 -32.33
CA VAL A 67 21.15 15.45 -31.48
C VAL A 67 21.11 14.50 -30.29
N LEU A 68 21.27 13.19 -30.53
CA LEU A 68 21.28 12.19 -29.46
C LEU A 68 22.43 12.45 -28.46
N ALA A 69 23.62 12.79 -28.97
CA ALA A 69 24.79 13.10 -28.15
C ALA A 69 24.55 14.35 -27.29
N ALA A 70 24.02 15.43 -27.89
CA ALA A 70 23.72 16.68 -27.18
C ALA A 70 22.72 16.46 -26.05
N TYR A 71 21.65 15.69 -26.28
CA TYR A 71 20.70 15.37 -25.21
C TYR A 71 21.30 14.44 -24.16
N ARG A 72 22.05 13.40 -24.53
CA ARG A 72 22.70 12.50 -23.56
C ARG A 72 23.68 13.23 -22.65
N ALA A 73 24.35 14.27 -23.15
CA ALA A 73 25.25 15.12 -22.37
C ALA A 73 24.54 15.89 -21.24
N LEU A 74 23.21 16.11 -21.34
CA LEU A 74 22.41 16.74 -20.27
C LEU A 74 22.25 15.84 -19.03
N GLY A 75 22.60 14.55 -19.14
CA GLY A 75 22.60 13.60 -18.03
C GLY A 75 21.23 12.98 -17.75
N ALA A 76 20.95 12.72 -16.48
CA ALA A 76 19.75 12.02 -16.05
C ALA A 76 18.48 12.77 -16.50
N GLY A 77 17.56 12.07 -17.17
CA GLY A 77 16.30 12.66 -17.63
C GLY A 77 16.32 13.29 -19.02
N TRP A 78 17.39 13.12 -19.80
CA TRP A 78 17.46 13.64 -21.19
C TRP A 78 16.28 13.22 -22.09
N GLN A 79 15.72 12.01 -21.88
CA GLN A 79 14.53 11.54 -22.60
C GLN A 79 13.27 12.34 -22.26
N SER A 80 13.16 12.84 -21.03
CA SER A 80 12.07 13.74 -20.64
C SER A 80 12.28 15.13 -21.23
N GLN A 81 13.53 15.58 -21.31
CA GLN A 81 13.89 16.89 -21.88
C GLN A 81 13.59 16.95 -23.39
N ILE A 82 14.02 15.95 -24.17
CA ILE A 82 13.71 15.89 -25.60
C ILE A 82 12.20 15.88 -25.86
N ASN A 83 11.43 15.15 -25.04
CA ASN A 83 9.98 15.16 -25.13
C ASN A 83 9.39 16.55 -24.78
N ALA A 84 9.94 17.26 -23.80
CA ALA A 84 9.51 18.62 -23.45
C ALA A 84 9.78 19.61 -24.60
N ASP A 85 10.95 19.51 -25.24
CA ASP A 85 11.33 20.36 -26.36
C ASP A 85 10.46 20.10 -27.59
N LEU A 86 10.20 18.83 -27.92
CA LEU A 86 9.26 18.45 -28.98
C LEU A 86 7.86 19.03 -28.75
N ARG A 87 7.38 19.02 -27.50
CA ARG A 87 6.09 19.65 -27.15
C ARG A 87 6.12 21.16 -27.34
N LYS A 88 7.21 21.82 -26.94
CA LYS A 88 7.39 23.27 -27.10
C LYS A 88 7.36 23.66 -28.58
N VAL A 89 8.12 22.97 -29.43
CA VAL A 89 8.19 23.23 -30.88
C VAL A 89 6.83 22.99 -31.54
N ARG A 90 6.12 21.94 -31.13
CA ARG A 90 4.76 21.63 -31.63
C ARG A 90 3.64 22.44 -30.96
N LYS A 91 3.98 23.36 -30.04
CA LYS A 91 3.01 24.18 -29.27
C LYS A 91 1.95 23.34 -28.56
N LEU A 92 2.32 22.17 -28.04
CA LEU A 92 1.45 21.29 -27.28
C LEU A 92 1.33 21.77 -25.83
N LYS A 93 0.09 21.93 -25.33
CA LYS A 93 -0.17 22.29 -23.93
C LYS A 93 0.41 21.22 -22.99
N LYS A 94 0.93 21.63 -21.83
CA LYS A 94 1.40 20.71 -20.79
C LYS A 94 0.21 19.84 -20.36
N ALA A 95 0.40 18.52 -20.37
CA ALA A 95 -0.57 17.55 -19.87
C ALA A 95 -0.35 17.32 -18.38
#